data_AF-A0A3P8M0S8-F1
#
_entry.id   AF-A0A3P8M0S8-F1
#
_cell.length_a   1.000
_cell.length_b   1.000
_cell.length_c   1.000
_cell.angle_alpha   90.00
_cell.angle_beta   90.00
_cell.angle_gamma   90.00
#
_symmetry.space_group_name_H-M   'P 1'
#
loop_
_entity.id
_entity.type
_entity.pdbx_description
1 polymer ?
#
loop_
_entity_poly.entity_id
_entity_poly.type
_entity_poly.pdbx_seq_one_letter_code
_entity_poly.pdbx_strand_id
1 'polypeptide(L)' 'MVINIRELQPQDKSQWLGLVGGLHPVFYGSPQPDDVTQYTWQRLLDGASPVIGRAAIVDGPGGRVRYLASFTKERG' A
#
# COMPACT_ATOMS: atom_id res chain seq x y z
N MET A 1 1.43 22.12 -3.91
CA MET A 1 1.49 20.69 -3.55
C MET A 1 1.08 19.89 -4.77
N VAL A 2 1.88 18.90 -5.19
CA VAL A 2 1.54 18.00 -6.30
C VAL A 2 1.38 16.60 -5.71
N ILE A 3 0.35 15.88 -6.16
CA ILE A 3 0.13 14.47 -5.81
C ILE A 3 0.24 13.66 -7.10
N ASN A 4 1.22 12.76 -7.16
CA ASN A 4 1.39 11.83 -8.27
C ASN A 4 0.90 10.44 -7.83
N ILE A 5 -0.15 9.92 -8.47
CA ILE A 5 -0.70 8.60 -8.17
C ILE A 5 -0.18 7.60 -9.19
N ARG A 6 0.57 6.59 -8.72
CA ARG A 6 1.11 5.51 -9.56
C ARG A 6 0.85 4.14 -8.96
N GLU A 7 1.05 3.11 -9.77
CA GLU A 7 1.09 1.71 -9.33
C GLU A 7 2.26 1.47 -8.38
N LEU A 8 2.12 0.46 -7.51
CA LEU A 8 3.18 0.02 -6.62
C LEU A 8 4.38 -0.55 -7.38
N GLN A 9 5.57 -0.38 -6.82
CA GLN A 9 6.81 -0.99 -7.30
C GLN A 9 7.50 -1.74 -6.14
N PRO A 10 8.35 -2.75 -6.40
CA PRO A 10 8.93 -3.61 -5.37
C PRO A 10 9.62 -2.85 -4.21
N GLN A 11 10.26 -1.72 -4.51
CA GLN A 11 10.94 -0.86 -3.54
C GLN A 11 10.00 -0.03 -2.63
N ASP A 12 8.69 -0.02 -2.87
CA ASP A 12 7.72 0.62 -1.98
C ASP A 12 7.41 -0.23 -0.72
N LYS A 13 7.80 -1.51 -0.69
CA LYS A 13 7.44 -2.47 0.38
C LYS A 13 7.73 -1.94 1.79
N SER A 14 8.85 -1.27 2.01
CA SER A 14 9.25 -0.77 3.34
C SER A 14 8.31 0.32 3.86
N GLN A 15 7.86 1.23 3.00
CA GLN A 15 6.89 2.27 3.38
C GLN A 15 5.45 1.74 3.40
N TRP A 16 5.14 0.76 2.56
CA TRP A 16 3.89 0.01 2.63
C TRP A 16 3.74 -0.72 3.97
N LEU A 17 4.77 -1.41 4.44
CA LEU A 17 4.81 -2.04 5.78
C LEU A 17 4.65 -1.01 6.90
N GLY A 18 5.32 0.15 6.80
CA GLY A 18 5.18 1.23 7.77
C GLY A 18 3.74 1.78 7.88
N LEU A 19 3.00 1.81 6.77
CA LEU A 19 1.58 2.17 6.77
C LEU A 19 0.69 1.04 7.30
N VAL A 20 0.85 -0.19 6.82
CA VAL A 20 0.00 -1.34 7.23
C VAL A 20 0.19 -1.68 8.71
N GLY A 21 1.44 -1.71 9.19
CA GLY A 21 1.77 -1.92 10.61
C GLY A 21 1.34 -0.76 11.51
N GLY A 22 1.07 0.43 10.96
CA GLY A 22 0.42 1.53 11.68
C GLY A 22 -1.12 1.46 11.65
N LEU A 23 -1.71 1.01 10.54
CA LEU A 23 -3.16 1.02 10.34
C LEU A 23 -3.87 -0.18 10.98
N HIS A 24 -3.40 -1.41 10.79
CA HIS A 24 -4.10 -2.59 11.31
C HIS A 24 -3.97 -2.77 12.84
N PRO A 25 -2.76 -2.80 13.42
CA PRO A 25 -2.58 -3.02 14.85
C PRO A 25 -3.08 -1.83 15.70
N VAL A 26 -2.82 -0.59 15.29
CA VAL A 26 -3.06 0.60 16.13
C VAL A 26 -4.46 1.19 15.92
N PHE A 27 -4.97 1.20 14.69
CA PHE A 27 -6.28 1.80 14.37
C PHE A 27 -7.45 0.81 14.44
N TYR A 28 -7.23 -0.46 14.07
CA TYR A 28 -8.27 -1.51 14.11
C TYR A 28 -8.12 -2.50 15.27
N GLY A 29 -7.06 -2.37 16.10
CA GLY A 29 -6.81 -3.25 17.25
C GLY A 29 -6.56 -4.71 16.88
N SER A 30 -6.32 -5.00 15.60
CA SER A 30 -6.25 -6.36 15.06
C SER A 30 -4.84 -6.61 14.50
N PRO A 31 -3.98 -7.36 15.21
CA PRO A 31 -2.65 -7.69 14.72
C PRO A 31 -2.77 -8.64 13.52
N GLN A 32 -2.47 -8.12 12.32
CA GLN A 32 -2.48 -8.92 11.11
C GLN A 32 -1.21 -9.78 11.02
N PRO A 33 -1.30 -11.10 10.78
CA PRO A 33 -0.13 -11.97 10.64
C PRO A 33 0.83 -11.57 9.51
N ASP A 34 2.13 -11.83 9.70
CA ASP A 34 3.19 -11.49 8.75
C ASP A 34 3.08 -12.23 7.42
N ASP A 35 2.55 -13.46 7.41
CA ASP A 35 2.33 -14.26 6.21
C ASP A 35 1.17 -13.70 5.36
N VAL A 36 0.06 -13.32 5.99
CA VAL A 36 -1.06 -12.62 5.33
C VAL A 36 -0.59 -11.27 4.78
N THR A 37 0.25 -10.57 5.53
CA THR A 37 0.88 -9.31 5.10
C THR A 37 1.81 -9.53 3.90
N GLN A 38 2.67 -10.54 3.91
CA GLN A 38 3.53 -10.91 2.79
C GLN A 38 2.75 -11.34 1.54
N TYR A 39 1.72 -12.16 1.72
CA TYR A 39 0.86 -12.63 0.63
C TYR A 39 0.05 -11.48 0.01
N THR A 40 -0.43 -10.54 0.83
CA THR A 40 -1.07 -9.31 0.35
C THR A 40 -0.09 -8.48 -0.48
N TRP A 41 1.16 -8.32 -0.04
CA TRP A 41 2.18 -7.63 -0.83
C TRP A 41 2.46 -8.29 -2.19
N GLN A 42 2.55 -9.62 -2.24
CA GLN A 42 2.72 -10.36 -3.51
C GLN A 42 1.55 -10.09 -4.46
N ARG A 43 0.30 -10.18 -3.95
CA ARG A 43 -0.92 -9.92 -4.72
C ARG A 43 -1.13 -8.48 -5.15
N LEU A 44 -0.35 -7.52 -4.64
CA LEU A 44 -0.35 -6.11 -5.05
C LEU A 44 0.68 -5.80 -6.15
N LEU A 45 1.59 -6.73 -6.44
CA LEU A 45 2.58 -6.63 -7.53
C LEU A 45 2.31 -7.60 -8.69
N ASP A 46 1.49 -8.63 -8.46
CA ASP A 46 1.05 -9.58 -9.48
C ASP A 46 -0.01 -8.98 -10.42
N GLY A 47 0.35 -8.80 -11.70
CA GLY A 47 -0.57 -8.29 -12.73
C GLY A 47 -1.73 -9.24 -13.09
N ALA A 48 -1.70 -10.51 -12.67
CA ALA A 48 -2.83 -11.44 -12.78
C ALA A 48 -3.79 -11.37 -11.58
N SER A 49 -3.40 -10.69 -10.49
CA SER A 49 -4.23 -10.50 -9.30
C SER A 49 -5.33 -9.45 -9.54
N PRO A 50 -6.57 -9.67 -9.06
CA PRO A 50 -7.63 -8.65 -9.08
C PRO A 50 -7.46 -7.55 -8.00
N VAL A 51 -6.37 -7.57 -7.23
CA VAL A 51 -6.10 -6.62 -6.14
C VAL A 51 -5.11 -5.57 -6.62
N ILE A 52 -5.52 -4.30 -6.66
CA ILE A 52 -4.68 -3.20 -7.15
C ILE A 52 -4.22 -2.35 -5.97
N GLY A 53 -2.91 -2.05 -5.92
CA GLY A 53 -2.35 -1.07 -4.99
C GLY A 53 -1.84 0.16 -5.73
N ARG A 54 -2.22 1.35 -5.26
CA ARG A 54 -1.70 2.62 -5.78
C ARG A 54 -1.06 3.45 -4.67
N ALA A 55 0.13 3.96 -4.96
CA ALA A 55 0.86 4.88 -4.11
C ALA A 55 0.61 6.32 -4.60
N ALA A 56 0.09 7.16 -3.71
CA ALA A 56 0.05 8.60 -3.89
C ALA A 56 1.34 9.20 -3.32
N ILE A 57 2.18 9.74 -4.20
CA ILE A 57 3.44 10.41 -3.86
C ILE A 57 3.15 11.91 -3.73
N VAL A 58 3.44 12.50 -2.57
CA VAL A 58 3.31 13.94 -2.32
C VAL A 58 4.70 14.52 -2.08
N ASP A 59 5.16 15.38 -2.98
CA ASP A 59 6.35 16.21 -2.75
C ASP A 59 5.91 17.48 -1.99
N GLY A 60 6.38 17.63 -0.75
CA GLY A 60 6.04 18.75 0.14
C GLY A 60 7.22 19.24 0.99
N PRO A 61 7.05 20.38 1.70
CA PRO A 61 8.08 20.90 2.60
C PRO A 61 8.31 19.91 3.75
N GLY A 62 9.49 19.28 3.79
CA GLY A 62 9.81 18.18 4.70
C GLY A 62 10.09 16.83 4.01
N GLY A 63 9.75 16.68 2.72
CA GLY A 63 10.13 15.52 1.91
C GLY A 63 8.96 14.82 1.20
N ARG A 64 9.20 13.58 0.77
CA ARG A 64 8.22 12.73 0.08
C ARG A 64 7.33 12.00 1.08
N VAL A 65 6.08 12.42 1.19
CA VAL A 65 5.06 11.63 1.90
C VAL A 65 4.45 10.65 0.90
N ARG A 66 4.45 9.34 1.24
CA ARG A 66 3.62 8.34 0.54
C ARG A 66 2.33 8.13 1.33
N TYR A 67 1.22 8.09 0.60
CA TYR A 67 -0.02 7.44 1.04
C TYR A 67 -0.31 6.25 0.13
N LEU A 68 -1.06 5.27 0.64
CA LEU A 68 -1.52 4.12 -0.12
C LEU A 68 -3.05 4.06 -0.07
N ALA A 69 -3.66 3.71 -1.21
CA ALA A 69 -4.98 3.10 -1.23
C ALA A 69 -4.92 1.78 -2.01
N SER A 70 -5.50 0.73 -1.44
CA SER A 70 -5.80 -0.52 -2.14
C SER A 70 -7.22 -0.46 -2.69
N PHE A 71 -7.40 -0.89 -3.94
CA PHE A 71 -8.69 -0.99 -4.61
C PHE A 71 -8.82 -2.40 -5.19
N THR A 72 -9.89 -3.10 -4.84
CA THR A 72 -10.23 -4.35 -5.52
C THR A 72 -10.81 -4.01 -6.89
N LYS A 73 -10.34 -4.66 -7.96
CA LYS A 73 -10.97 -4.55 -9.27
C LYS A 73 -12.25 -5.36 -9.26
N GLU A 74 -13.40 -4.69 -9.23
CA GLU A 74 -14.69 -5.34 -9.46
C GLU A 74 -14.71 -6.00 -10.86
N ARG A 75 -15.36 -7.15 -10.97
CA ARG A 75 -15.61 -7.79 -12.26
C ARG A 75 -16.78 -7.08 -12.94
N GLY A 76 -16.47 -6.28 -13.95
CA GLY A 76 -17.35 -6.12 -15.11
C GLY A 76 -17.31 -7.36 -15.99
#